data_AF-A0A7C3WBP6-F1
#
_entry.id   AF-A0A7C3WBP6-F1
#
_cell.length_a   1.000
_cell.length_b   1.000
_cell.length_c   1.000
_cell.angle_alpha   90.00
_cell.angle_beta   90.00
_cell.angle_gamma   90.00
#
_symmetry.space_group_name_H-M   'P 1'
#
loop_
_entity.id
_entity.type
_entity.pdbx_description
1 polymer ?
#
loop_
_entity_poly.entity_id
_entity_poly.type
_entity_poly.pdbx_seq_one_letter_code
_entity_poly.pdbx_strand_id
1 'polypeptide(L)'
;MAQKIRVKTWQAGLIVGFLAALAQSVYNLMPKSVEGVAAYKLAPVAYGFCMFCHVRDIVNTFMRNIFSFMTPAPISAIIPALTIVGLLLGAYISAISTKSFSVRKTVNPALAFVYGLLVASFAAILGACPIRIVLRAAYIDVIAFVGIAAMIFGAIVASELLLKRAWGG
;
A
#
# COMPACT_ATOMS: atom_id res chain seq x y z
N MET A 1 -22.42 9.40 -24.10
CA MET A 1 -21.11 10.09 -24.25
C MET A 1 -20.38 9.98 -22.92
N ALA A 2 -19.30 9.19 -22.84
CA ALA A 2 -18.55 9.00 -21.59
C ALA A 2 -17.58 10.17 -21.42
N GLN A 3 -17.78 10.98 -20.39
CA GLN A 3 -16.84 12.03 -20.04
C GLN A 3 -15.53 11.35 -19.60
N LYS A 4 -14.51 11.42 -20.44
CA LYS A 4 -13.16 10.93 -20.14
C LYS A 4 -12.61 11.85 -19.06
N ILE A 5 -12.85 11.54 -17.78
CA ILE A 5 -12.28 12.29 -16.67
C ILE A 5 -10.76 12.07 -16.74
N ARG A 6 -10.08 13.01 -17.40
CA ARG A 6 -8.65 12.94 -17.68
C ARG A 6 -7.90 13.48 -16.47
N VAL A 7 -8.02 12.78 -15.34
CA VAL A 7 -7.27 13.14 -14.12
C VAL A 7 -5.80 12.85 -14.41
N LYS A 8 -4.95 13.87 -14.33
CA LYS A 8 -3.50 13.66 -14.41
C LYS A 8 -3.06 12.86 -13.19
N THR A 9 -2.10 11.97 -13.35
CA THR A 9 -1.60 11.08 -12.27
C THR A 9 -1.20 11.87 -11.02
N TRP A 10 -0.62 13.06 -11.18
CA TRP A 10 -0.29 13.94 -10.06
C TRP A 10 -1.53 14.50 -9.32
N GLN A 11 -2.63 14.79 -10.03
CA GLN A 11 -3.88 15.27 -9.42
C GLN A 11 -4.53 14.16 -8.60
N ALA A 12 -4.54 12.93 -9.12
CA ALA A 12 -5.04 11.78 -8.37
C ALA A 12 -4.21 11.55 -7.10
N GLY A 13 -2.87 11.63 -7.20
CA GLY A 13 -1.98 11.52 -6.04
C GLY A 13 -2.24 12.59 -4.97
N LEU A 14 -2.41 13.85 -5.39
CA LEU A 14 -2.72 14.97 -4.48
C LEU A 14 -4.07 14.79 -3.78
N ILE A 15 -5.11 14.41 -4.51
CA ILE A 15 -6.46 14.19 -3.96
C ILE A 15 -6.44 13.06 -2.94
N VAL A 16 -5.81 11.92 -3.27
CA VAL A 16 -5.73 10.77 -2.37
C VAL A 16 -4.90 11.09 -1.13
N GLY A 17 -3.77 11.78 -1.27
CA GLY A 17 -2.94 12.20 -0.15
C GLY A 17 -3.67 13.16 0.79
N PHE A 18 -4.36 14.16 0.23
CA PHE A 18 -5.11 15.14 1.02
C PHE A 18 -6.32 14.51 1.74
N LEU A 19 -7.07 13.62 1.07
CA LEU A 19 -8.16 12.88 1.70
C LEU A 19 -7.65 11.96 2.82
N ALA A 20 -6.51 11.30 2.63
CA ALA A 20 -5.93 10.42 3.64
C ALA A 20 -5.51 11.21 4.90
N ALA A 21 -4.90 12.39 4.71
CA ALA A 21 -4.54 13.28 5.82
C ALA A 21 -5.77 13.82 6.56
N LEU A 22 -6.82 14.20 5.82
CA LEU A 22 -8.11 14.63 6.38
C LEU A 22 -8.80 13.51 7.15
N ALA A 23 -8.84 12.30 6.62
CA ALA A 23 -9.40 11.15 7.33
C ALA A 23 -8.66 10.91 8.66
N GLN A 24 -7.33 11.02 8.66
CA GLN A 24 -6.53 10.86 9.88
C GLN A 24 -6.80 11.95 10.92
N SER A 25 -6.98 13.20 10.50
CA SER A 25 -7.29 14.30 11.42
C SER A 25 -8.71 14.18 12.01
N VAL A 26 -9.69 13.76 11.20
CA VAL A 26 -11.09 13.59 11.65
C VAL A 26 -11.26 12.42 12.61
N TYR A 27 -10.58 11.30 12.36
CA TYR A 27 -10.72 10.10 13.20
C TYR A 27 -9.75 10.04 14.39
N ASN A 28 -9.02 11.13 14.68
CA ASN A 28 -8.04 11.21 15.79
C ASN A 28 -7.11 9.98 15.85
N LEU A 29 -6.71 9.52 14.67
CA LEU A 29 -6.08 8.21 14.47
C LEU A 29 -4.63 8.14 14.93
N MET A 30 -4.09 9.17 15.59
CA MET A 30 -2.73 9.14 16.12
C MET A 30 -2.67 8.09 17.24
N PRO A 31 -2.13 6.88 16.98
CA PRO A 31 -1.96 5.91 18.04
C PRO A 31 -0.83 6.42 18.94
N LYS A 32 -0.87 6.21 20.26
CA LYS A 32 0.24 6.61 21.14
C LYS A 32 1.52 5.79 20.87
N SER A 33 1.40 4.63 20.24
CA SER A 33 2.50 3.74 19.86
C SER A 33 2.26 3.04 18.52
N VAL A 34 3.34 2.80 17.78
CA VAL A 34 3.39 2.10 16.49
C VAL A 34 4.51 1.08 16.61
N GLU A 35 4.25 -0.20 16.35
CA GLU A 35 5.29 -1.25 16.40
C GLU A 35 6.05 -1.28 17.76
N GLY A 36 5.37 -0.94 18.86
CA GLY A 36 5.97 -0.92 20.21
C GLY A 36 6.77 0.36 20.56
N VAL A 37 6.81 1.36 19.68
CA VAL A 37 7.55 2.61 19.88
C VAL A 37 6.58 3.79 19.95
N ALA A 38 6.84 4.80 20.79
CA ALA A 38 5.96 5.96 20.93
C ALA A 38 5.79 6.70 19.58
N ALA A 39 4.57 7.05 19.21
CA ALA A 39 4.25 7.65 17.91
C ALA A 39 4.74 9.08 17.71
N TYR A 40 5.41 9.69 18.70
CA TYR A 40 6.18 10.90 18.51
C TYR A 40 7.62 10.62 18.02
N LYS A 41 8.14 9.39 18.23
CA LYS A 41 9.45 8.94 17.75
C LYS A 41 9.40 8.33 16.35
N LEU A 42 8.28 7.73 15.97
CA LEU A 42 8.01 7.32 14.61
C LEU A 42 7.13 8.39 13.96
N ALA A 43 7.55 8.90 12.80
CA ALA A 43 6.75 9.79 11.97
C ALA A 43 5.26 9.37 11.91
N PRO A 44 4.30 10.33 11.87
CA PRO A 44 2.87 10.08 11.94
C PRO A 44 2.44 8.89 11.09
N VAL A 45 1.62 8.02 11.65
CA VAL A 45 1.10 6.83 10.97
C VAL A 45 0.07 7.29 9.96
N ALA A 46 0.55 7.76 8.83
CA ALA A 46 -0.31 8.06 7.71
C ALA A 46 -0.78 6.73 7.10
N TYR A 47 -1.79 6.12 7.75
CA TYR A 47 -2.60 5.03 7.24
C TYR A 47 -3.44 5.55 6.08
N GLY A 48 -2.84 5.56 4.89
CA GLY A 48 -3.52 5.84 3.64
C GLY A 48 -3.98 4.56 2.94
N PHE A 49 -4.16 4.69 1.63
CA PHE A 49 -4.48 3.61 0.70
C PHE A 49 -3.26 2.70 0.50
N CYS A 50 -3.09 1.63 1.28
CA CYS A 50 -1.92 0.77 1.14
C CYS A 50 -2.27 -0.72 1.09
N MET A 51 -2.11 -1.32 -0.10
CA MET A 51 -2.39 -2.74 -0.36
C MET A 51 -1.66 -3.69 0.60
N PHE A 52 -0.46 -3.34 1.05
CA PHE A 52 0.31 -4.18 1.97
C PHE A 52 -0.08 -3.98 3.45
N CYS A 53 -0.27 -2.74 3.90
CA CYS A 53 -0.64 -2.47 5.29
C CYS A 53 -2.01 -3.06 5.63
N HIS A 54 -2.98 -3.00 4.72
CA HIS A 54 -4.28 -3.61 4.97
C HIS A 54 -4.24 -5.14 5.02
N VAL A 55 -3.44 -5.79 4.15
CA VAL A 55 -3.26 -7.26 4.19
C VAL A 55 -2.54 -7.67 5.47
N ARG A 56 -1.48 -6.96 5.87
CA ARG A 56 -0.80 -7.17 7.15
C ARG A 56 -1.77 -7.04 8.32
N ASP A 57 -2.63 -6.03 8.31
CA ASP A 57 -3.59 -5.80 9.37
C ASP A 57 -4.65 -6.91 9.48
N ILE A 58 -5.13 -7.47 8.36
CA ILE A 58 -5.99 -8.67 8.39
C ILE A 58 -5.23 -9.86 8.99
N VAL A 59 -3.99 -10.09 8.53
CA VAL A 59 -3.16 -11.19 9.04
C VAL A 59 -2.91 -11.01 10.54
N ASN A 60 -2.56 -9.80 10.99
CA ASN A 60 -2.36 -9.49 12.40
C ASN A 60 -3.65 -9.66 13.19
N THR A 61 -4.81 -9.25 12.66
CA THR A 61 -6.11 -9.43 13.34
C THR A 61 -6.44 -10.92 13.50
N PHE A 62 -6.27 -11.71 12.44
CA PHE A 62 -6.60 -13.13 12.43
C PHE A 62 -5.61 -13.96 13.27
N MET A 63 -4.32 -13.62 13.19
CA MET A 63 -3.23 -14.33 13.89
C MET A 63 -2.96 -13.82 15.30
N ARG A 64 -3.57 -12.72 15.75
CA ARG A 64 -3.42 -12.18 17.12
C ARG A 64 -3.81 -13.19 18.20
N ASN A 65 -4.72 -14.13 17.90
CA ASN A 65 -5.07 -15.20 18.84
C ASN A 65 -4.00 -16.30 18.95
N ILE A 66 -3.05 -16.37 18.02
CA ILE A 66 -1.98 -17.37 17.96
C ILE A 66 -0.63 -16.75 18.34
N PHE A 67 -0.33 -15.54 17.87
CA PHE A 67 0.89 -14.80 18.16
C PHE A 67 0.57 -13.45 18.81
N SER A 68 0.72 -13.39 20.13
CA SER A 68 0.36 -12.24 20.97
C SER A 68 1.19 -10.96 20.73
N PHE A 69 2.30 -11.04 19.98
CA PHE A 69 3.12 -9.87 19.63
C PHE A 69 2.60 -9.10 18.40
N MET A 70 1.70 -9.69 17.61
CA MET A 70 1.17 -9.08 16.39
C MET A 70 0.04 -8.11 16.71
N THR A 71 0.35 -6.82 16.77
CA THR A 71 -0.63 -5.76 17.03
C THR A 71 -1.16 -5.19 15.70
N PRO A 72 -2.48 -5.24 15.45
CA PRO A 72 -3.10 -4.54 14.32
C PRO A 72 -3.22 -3.04 14.63
N ALA A 73 -3.33 -2.22 13.58
CA ALA A 73 -3.61 -0.80 13.76
C ALA A 73 -4.98 -0.57 14.44
N PRO A 74 -5.16 0.52 15.23
CA PRO A 74 -6.37 0.74 16.01
C PRO A 74 -7.67 0.77 15.19
N ILE A 75 -7.63 1.35 13.97
CA ILE A 75 -8.80 1.34 13.07
C ILE A 75 -9.13 -0.07 12.56
N SER A 76 -8.08 -0.88 12.39
CA SER A 76 -8.19 -2.25 11.92
C SER A 76 -8.56 -3.22 13.03
N ALA A 77 -8.44 -2.84 14.31
CA ALA A 77 -9.00 -3.61 15.41
C ALA A 77 -10.54 -3.54 15.45
N ILE A 78 -11.13 -2.47 14.92
CA ILE A 78 -12.59 -2.24 14.93
C ILE A 78 -13.22 -2.74 13.63
N ILE A 79 -12.61 -2.47 12.46
CA ILE A 79 -13.18 -2.86 11.15
C ILE A 79 -12.12 -3.32 10.14
N PRO A 80 -11.36 -4.40 10.44
CA PRO A 80 -10.22 -4.83 9.63
C PRO A 80 -10.63 -5.18 8.19
N ALA A 81 -11.74 -5.89 8.06
CA ALA A 81 -12.27 -6.32 6.77
C ALA A 81 -12.79 -5.15 5.91
N LEU A 82 -13.33 -4.09 6.51
CA LEU A 82 -13.94 -2.99 5.76
C LEU A 82 -12.90 -2.14 5.02
N THR A 83 -11.64 -2.14 5.46
CA THR A 83 -10.57 -1.42 4.76
C THR A 83 -10.21 -2.05 3.40
N ILE A 84 -10.12 -3.39 3.33
CA ILE A 84 -9.90 -4.10 2.06
C ILE A 84 -11.17 -4.19 1.24
N VAL A 85 -12.31 -4.47 1.87
CA VAL A 85 -13.60 -4.50 1.16
C VAL A 85 -13.90 -3.12 0.56
N GLY A 86 -13.70 -2.04 1.31
CA GLY A 86 -13.87 -0.66 0.83
C GLY A 86 -12.91 -0.32 -0.31
N LEU A 87 -11.65 -0.77 -0.24
CA LEU A 87 -10.67 -0.62 -1.31
C LEU A 87 -11.09 -1.34 -2.60
N LEU A 88 -11.51 -2.60 -2.48
CA LEU A 88 -11.98 -3.41 -3.61
C LEU A 88 -13.26 -2.84 -4.20
N LEU A 89 -14.23 -2.43 -3.37
CA LEU A 89 -15.46 -1.80 -3.80
C LEU A 89 -15.22 -0.46 -4.49
N GLY A 90 -14.34 0.39 -3.94
CA GLY A 90 -13.97 1.66 -4.55
C GLY A 90 -13.30 1.48 -5.91
N ALA A 91 -12.38 0.53 -6.02
CA ALA A 91 -11.77 0.17 -7.30
C ALA A 91 -12.79 -0.39 -8.31
N TYR A 92 -13.72 -1.22 -7.84
CA TYR A 92 -14.77 -1.80 -8.67
C TYR A 92 -15.76 -0.76 -9.20
N ILE A 93 -16.26 0.13 -8.33
CA ILE A 93 -17.15 1.24 -8.71
C ILE A 93 -16.44 2.17 -9.71
N SER A 94 -15.16 2.48 -9.48
CA SER A 94 -14.36 3.28 -10.40
C SER A 94 -14.19 2.61 -11.76
N ALA A 95 -13.94 1.30 -11.79
CA ALA A 95 -13.80 0.52 -13.02
C ALA A 95 -15.10 0.43 -13.83
N ILE A 96 -16.25 0.31 -13.16
CA ILE A 96 -17.58 0.33 -13.82
C ILE A 96 -17.89 1.72 -14.37
N SER A 97 -17.69 2.76 -13.56
CA SER A 97 -17.94 4.15 -13.96
C SER A 97 -17.14 4.55 -15.20
N THR A 98 -15.90 4.07 -15.29
CA THR A 98 -15.00 4.28 -16.44
C THR A 98 -15.17 3.27 -17.58
N LYS A 99 -16.10 2.31 -17.46
CA LYS A 99 -16.32 1.19 -18.40
C LYS A 99 -15.04 0.45 -18.81
N SER A 100 -14.02 0.47 -17.94
CA SER A 100 -12.68 -0.10 -18.20
C SER A 100 -12.48 -1.43 -17.48
N PHE A 101 -13.56 -2.04 -17.01
CA PHE A 101 -13.51 -3.35 -16.36
C PHE A 101 -13.20 -4.44 -17.39
N SER A 102 -11.96 -4.95 -17.34
CA SER A 102 -11.53 -6.10 -18.14
C SER A 102 -11.03 -7.19 -17.19
N VAL A 103 -11.62 -8.38 -17.27
CA VAL A 103 -11.10 -9.56 -16.56
C VAL A 103 -9.86 -10.04 -17.31
N ARG A 104 -8.68 -9.93 -16.68
CA ARG A 104 -7.41 -10.40 -17.24
C ARG A 104 -7.00 -11.68 -16.55
N LYS A 105 -6.61 -12.69 -17.33
CA LYS A 105 -5.97 -13.90 -16.81
C LYS A 105 -4.47 -13.68 -16.73
N THR A 106 -3.85 -14.11 -15.63
CA THR A 106 -2.41 -14.15 -15.48
C THR A 106 -1.84 -15.30 -16.31
N VAL A 107 -0.69 -15.06 -16.95
CA VAL A 107 -0.07 -16.04 -17.87
C VAL A 107 0.44 -17.27 -17.10
N ASN A 108 0.90 -17.07 -15.86
CA ASN A 108 1.29 -18.15 -14.95
C ASN A 108 0.89 -17.80 -13.50
N PRO A 109 -0.13 -18.46 -12.92
CA PRO A 109 -0.62 -18.13 -11.59
C PRO A 109 0.36 -18.52 -10.47
N ALA A 110 1.15 -19.59 -10.66
CA ALA A 110 2.13 -20.03 -9.68
C ALA A 110 3.25 -18.99 -9.51
N LEU A 111 3.77 -18.46 -10.63
CA LEU A 111 4.77 -17.39 -10.59
C LEU A 111 4.21 -16.11 -9.96
N ALA A 112 2.96 -15.74 -10.28
CA ALA A 112 2.32 -14.57 -9.68
C ALA A 112 2.19 -14.68 -8.15
N PHE A 113 1.86 -15.88 -7.65
CA PHE A 113 1.81 -16.15 -6.21
C PHE A 113 3.18 -16.02 -5.55
N VAL A 114 4.21 -16.62 -6.14
CA VAL A 114 5.59 -16.55 -5.62
C VAL A 114 6.11 -15.11 -5.61
N TYR A 115 5.88 -14.34 -6.68
CA TYR A 115 6.24 -12.92 -6.71
C TYR A 115 5.47 -12.12 -5.65
N GLY A 116 4.18 -12.41 -5.44
CA GLY A 116 3.39 -11.79 -4.37
C GLY A 116 3.95 -12.07 -2.98
N LEU A 117 4.36 -13.32 -2.72
CA LEU A 117 4.99 -13.72 -1.46
C LEU A 117 6.33 -13.01 -1.25
N LEU A 118 7.19 -12.98 -2.26
CA LEU A 118 8.47 -12.26 -2.22
C LEU A 118 8.27 -10.79 -1.90
N VAL A 119 7.36 -10.10 -2.61
CA VAL A 119 7.05 -8.68 -2.36
C VAL A 119 6.53 -8.46 -0.95
N ALA A 120 5.66 -9.33 -0.44
CA ALA A 120 5.15 -9.24 0.93
C ALA A 120 6.28 -9.43 1.97
N SER A 121 7.19 -10.38 1.76
CA SER A 121 8.35 -10.59 2.63
C SER A 121 9.30 -9.40 2.63
N PHE A 122 9.67 -8.85 1.47
CA PHE A 122 10.53 -7.67 1.39
C PHE A 122 9.87 -6.40 1.95
N ALA A 123 8.57 -6.22 1.73
CA ALA A 123 7.81 -5.14 2.34
C ALA A 123 7.70 -5.29 3.86
N ALA A 124 7.70 -6.52 4.38
CA ALA A 124 7.77 -6.78 5.81
C ALA A 124 9.14 -6.40 6.40
N ILE A 125 10.23 -6.74 5.72
CA ILE A 125 11.60 -6.37 6.11
C ILE A 125 11.78 -4.84 6.14
N LEU A 126 11.31 -4.15 5.10
CA LEU A 126 11.34 -2.68 5.05
C LEU A 126 10.35 -2.02 6.03
N GLY A 127 9.41 -2.80 6.59
CA GLY A 127 8.31 -2.30 7.41
C GLY A 127 7.30 -1.45 6.64
N ALA A 128 7.53 -1.13 5.37
CA ALA A 128 6.79 -0.11 4.64
C ALA A 128 6.36 -0.56 3.23
N CYS A 129 5.22 0.00 2.78
CA CYS A 129 4.74 -0.09 1.41
C CYS A 129 5.10 1.18 0.64
N PRO A 130 4.97 1.23 -0.71
CA PRO A 130 5.41 2.38 -1.50
C PRO A 130 4.80 3.71 -1.03
N ILE A 131 3.55 3.69 -0.56
CA ILE A 131 2.91 4.91 -0.02
C ILE A 131 3.44 5.25 1.38
N ARG A 132 3.59 4.25 2.28
CA ARG A 132 4.13 4.47 3.63
C ARG A 132 5.57 4.96 3.61
N ILE A 133 6.39 4.50 2.67
CA ILE A 133 7.79 4.92 2.57
C ILE A 133 7.92 6.35 2.04
N VAL A 134 7.08 6.75 1.08
CA VAL A 134 6.99 8.14 0.60
C VAL A 134 6.54 9.07 1.72
N LEU A 135 5.56 8.64 2.51
CA LEU A 135 5.12 9.39 3.69
C LEU A 135 6.25 9.52 4.73
N ARG A 136 6.98 8.45 5.06
CA ARG A 136 8.17 8.54 5.95
C ARG A 136 9.23 9.49 5.40
N ALA A 137 9.45 9.52 4.08
CA ALA A 137 10.39 10.45 3.46
C ALA A 137 9.92 11.91 3.56
N ALA A 138 8.60 12.18 3.56
CA ALA A 138 8.07 13.53 3.81
C ALA A 138 8.41 14.05 5.22
N TYR A 139 8.66 13.16 6.17
CA TYR A 139 9.14 13.48 7.52
C TYR A 139 10.67 13.50 7.64
N ILE A 140 11.37 13.49 6.51
CA ILE A 140 12.83 13.56 6.43
C ILE A 140 13.51 12.36 7.13
N ASP A 141 12.86 11.19 7.10
CA ASP A 141 13.46 9.94 7.58
C ASP A 141 14.52 9.42 6.57
N VAL A 142 15.79 9.38 7.00
CA VAL A 142 16.93 8.94 6.18
C VAL A 142 16.74 7.52 5.64
N ILE A 143 16.15 6.62 6.43
CA ILE A 143 15.92 5.23 6.04
C ILE A 143 14.88 5.16 4.93
N ALA A 144 13.90 6.07 4.94
CA ALA A 144 12.89 6.16 3.91
C ALA A 144 13.45 6.62 2.57
N PHE A 145 14.40 7.56 2.56
CA PHE A 145 15.09 7.97 1.33
C PHE A 145 15.87 6.82 0.70
N VAL A 146 16.63 6.07 1.52
CA VAL A 146 17.37 4.89 1.04
C VAL A 146 16.41 3.84 0.48
N GLY A 147 15.30 3.58 1.16
CA GLY A 147 14.31 2.62 0.69
C GLY A 147 13.58 3.06 -0.60
N ILE A 148 13.29 4.36 -0.77
CA ILE A 148 12.76 4.89 -2.03
C ILE A 148 13.78 4.72 -3.16
N ALA A 149 15.04 5.07 -2.92
CA ALA A 149 16.10 4.88 -3.91
C ALA A 149 16.22 3.41 -4.31
N ALA A 150 16.26 2.50 -3.34
CA ALA A 150 16.31 1.06 -3.58
C ALA A 150 15.08 0.56 -4.38
N MET A 151 13.88 1.04 -4.08
CA MET A 151 12.67 0.72 -4.86
C MET A 151 12.76 1.21 -6.31
N ILE A 152 13.26 2.43 -6.53
CA ILE A 152 13.42 3.00 -7.88
C ILE A 152 14.45 2.18 -8.67
N PHE A 153 15.63 1.93 -8.10
CA PHE A 153 16.66 1.12 -8.76
C PHE A 153 16.17 -0.30 -9.04
N GLY A 154 15.51 -0.94 -8.08
CA GLY A 154 14.93 -2.28 -8.26
C GLY A 154 13.89 -2.32 -9.38
N ALA A 155 13.02 -1.31 -9.45
CA ALA A 155 12.02 -1.20 -10.51
C ALA A 155 12.66 -1.02 -11.90
N ILE A 156 13.68 -0.16 -12.01
CA ILE A 156 14.40 0.08 -13.28
C ILE A 156 15.10 -1.19 -13.75
N VAL A 157 15.87 -1.85 -12.86
CA VAL A 157 16.59 -3.09 -13.22
C VAL A 157 15.61 -4.20 -13.62
N ALA A 158 14.50 -4.34 -12.88
CA ALA A 158 13.47 -5.32 -13.21
C ALA A 158 12.79 -5.02 -14.56
N SER A 159 12.47 -3.75 -14.85
CA SER A 159 11.86 -3.37 -16.12
C SER A 159 12.82 -3.59 -17.29
N GLU A 160 14.09 -3.22 -17.15
CA GLU A 160 15.11 -3.44 -18.18
C GLU A 160 15.31 -4.94 -18.46
N LEU A 161 15.39 -5.77 -17.41
CA LEU A 161 15.55 -7.22 -17.57
C LEU A 161 14.32 -7.84 -18.26
N LEU A 162 13.11 -7.41 -17.90
CA LEU A 162 11.88 -7.88 -18.53
C LEU A 162 11.77 -7.43 -19.99
N LEU A 163 12.10 -6.17 -20.30
CA LEU A 163 12.09 -5.65 -21.66
C LEU A 163 13.13 -6.36 -22.53
N LYS A 164 14.33 -6.63 -22.00
CA LYS A 164 15.35 -7.43 -22.72
C LYS A 164 14.88 -8.84 -23.03
N ARG A 165 14.14 -9.49 -22.12
CA ARG A 165 13.54 -10.81 -22.38
C ARG A 165 12.39 -10.75 -23.38
N ALA A 166 11.65 -9.65 -23.43
CA ALA A 166 10.52 -9.47 -24.33
C ALA A 166 10.94 -9.10 -25.77
N TRP A 167 12.02 -8.32 -25.93
CA TRP A 167 12.54 -7.91 -27.24
C TRP A 167 13.70 -8.76 -27.78
N GLY A 168 14.41 -9.50 -26.90
CA GLY A 168 15.53 -10.36 -27.28
C GLY A 168 15.13 -11.82 -27.56
N GLY A 169 13.85 -12.09 -27.80
CA GLY A 169 13.30 -13.40 -28.16
C GLY A 169 12.70 -13.39 -29.56
#